data_AF-A0A7J5GPA6-F1
#
_entry.id   AF-A0A7J5GPA6-F1
#
_cell.length_a   1.000
_cell.length_b   1.000
_cell.length_c   1.000
_cell.angle_alpha   90.00
_cell.angle_beta   90.00
_cell.angle_gamma   90.00
#
_symmetry.space_group_name_H-M   'P 1'
#
loop_
_entity.id
_entity.type
_entity.pdbx_description
1 polymer ?
#
loop_
_entity_poly.entity_id
_entity_poly.type
_entity_poly.pdbx_seq_one_letter_code
_entity_poly.pdbx_strand_id
1 'polypeptide(L)'
;GVATILGAKKVYLLAWGENKAAMIKECVEGPITDTIPASYLQTHNNAHVALDLSAAMNLTRIQRPWLVTSCEWNDKLIRSAIVWLGQLTGKPILKLTNKDYNENGLSELLALYGSAYNVNIKIFNDLQHTITGWPGGKPNADDTYRPERAKPYPKRVIIFSPHPDDDVISMGGTLRRLVEQKHEVHVAYETSGNIAVGDEEVVRFMHFINGFNQLFNNSEDLVINEKYIEIRNFLKEKKDGDMDSRDILTIKGLIRRGEARTACTYNNIPLERCHFLDLPFYETGKIQKNPISEADVEIVRNLLREIKPHQIFVAGDLADPHGTHRVCTDAVFAAVDLEKEEGAKWLKDCRI
;
A
#
# COMPACT_ATOMS: atom_id res chain seq x y z
N GLY A 1 16.34 -29.76 22.23
CA GLY A 1 16.69 -29.68 20.79
C GLY A 1 15.57 -30.24 19.94
N VAL A 2 15.76 -30.39 18.62
CA VAL A 2 14.73 -30.93 17.70
C VAL A 2 14.25 -32.31 18.14
N ALA A 3 15.16 -33.20 18.58
CA ALA A 3 14.82 -34.52 19.11
C ALA A 3 13.84 -34.46 20.31
N THR A 4 13.96 -33.44 21.17
CA THR A 4 13.04 -33.23 22.30
C THR A 4 11.64 -32.85 21.82
N ILE A 5 11.55 -32.01 20.76
CA ILE A 5 10.28 -31.58 20.17
C ILE A 5 9.59 -32.76 19.48
N LEU A 6 10.35 -33.56 18.71
CA LEU A 6 9.83 -34.76 18.03
C LEU A 6 9.46 -35.90 19.00
N GLY A 7 9.98 -35.89 20.22
CA GLY A 7 9.59 -36.84 21.27
C GLY A 7 8.25 -36.51 21.96
N ALA A 8 7.63 -35.37 21.65
CA ALA A 8 6.34 -35.01 22.21
C ALA A 8 5.22 -35.89 21.65
N LYS A 9 4.14 -36.12 22.42
CA LYS A 9 2.97 -36.87 21.91
C LYS A 9 2.22 -36.11 20.80
N LYS A 10 2.28 -34.78 20.83
CA LYS A 10 1.59 -33.86 19.92
C LYS A 10 2.38 -32.56 19.83
N VAL A 11 2.48 -32.02 18.62
CA VAL A 11 3.17 -30.74 18.37
C VAL A 11 2.21 -29.80 17.65
N TYR A 12 2.21 -28.54 18.09
CA TYR A 12 1.49 -27.46 17.41
C TYR A 12 2.49 -26.37 17.02
N LEU A 13 2.53 -26.03 15.74
CA LEU A 13 3.22 -24.85 15.23
C LEU A 13 2.16 -23.79 14.94
N LEU A 14 2.33 -22.61 15.53
CA LEU A 14 1.43 -21.48 15.32
C LEU A 14 2.21 -20.36 14.63
N ALA A 15 1.65 -19.77 13.58
CA ALA A 15 2.25 -18.61 12.94
C ALA A 15 1.17 -17.68 12.37
N TRP A 16 1.45 -16.38 12.47
CA TRP A 16 0.56 -15.31 12.00
C TRP A 16 1.35 -14.24 11.26
N GLY A 17 0.68 -13.60 10.31
CA GLY A 17 1.23 -12.52 9.53
C GLY A 17 2.05 -12.96 8.32
N GLU A 18 2.04 -12.10 7.31
CA GLU A 18 2.68 -12.29 6.00
C GLU A 18 4.20 -12.52 6.09
N ASN A 19 4.87 -11.88 7.05
CA ASN A 19 6.31 -12.05 7.30
C ASN A 19 6.72 -13.50 7.61
N LYS A 20 5.77 -14.37 7.98
CA LYS A 20 6.02 -15.79 8.21
C LYS A 20 5.79 -16.66 6.97
N ALA A 21 5.10 -16.17 5.95
CA ALA A 21 4.60 -16.98 4.85
C ALA A 21 5.69 -17.72 4.07
N ALA A 22 6.81 -17.06 3.76
CA ALA A 22 7.93 -17.69 3.08
C ALA A 22 8.51 -18.87 3.89
N MET A 23 8.78 -18.65 5.17
CA MET A 23 9.35 -19.69 6.03
C MET A 23 8.36 -20.82 6.32
N ILE A 24 7.06 -20.51 6.43
CA ILE A 24 6.01 -21.52 6.60
C ILE A 24 5.93 -22.43 5.38
N LYS A 25 6.02 -21.88 4.17
CA LYS A 25 6.06 -22.69 2.95
C LYS A 25 7.26 -23.65 2.96
N GLU A 26 8.47 -23.15 3.22
CA GLU A 26 9.66 -24.02 3.28
C GLU A 26 9.57 -25.06 4.41
N CYS A 27 8.97 -24.70 5.54
CA CYS A 27 8.76 -25.60 6.67
C CYS A 27 7.76 -26.72 6.35
N VAL A 28 6.68 -26.45 5.62
CA VAL A 28 5.54 -27.38 5.42
C VAL A 28 5.63 -28.14 4.10
N GLU A 29 6.10 -27.49 3.03
CA GLU A 29 6.12 -28.03 1.66
C GLU A 29 7.54 -28.21 1.11
N GLY A 30 8.55 -27.61 1.75
CA GLY A 30 9.96 -27.69 1.36
C GLY A 30 10.68 -28.96 1.86
N PRO A 31 11.94 -29.17 1.44
CA PRO A 31 12.73 -30.31 1.89
C PRO A 31 13.03 -30.24 3.39
N ILE A 32 13.12 -31.38 4.05
CA ILE A 32 13.56 -31.47 5.45
C ILE A 32 15.06 -31.15 5.50
N THR A 33 15.44 -30.13 6.29
CA THR A 33 16.82 -29.63 6.38
C THR A 33 17.14 -29.07 7.77
N ASP A 34 18.40 -29.21 8.21
CA ASP A 34 18.91 -28.63 9.46
C ASP A 34 18.93 -27.10 9.46
N THR A 35 18.99 -26.48 8.27
CA THR A 35 18.90 -25.01 8.15
C THR A 35 17.52 -24.47 8.49
N ILE A 36 16.48 -25.31 8.43
CA ILE A 36 15.10 -25.00 8.81
C ILE A 36 14.62 -26.08 9.79
N PRO A 37 14.98 -26.00 11.09
CA PRO A 37 14.68 -27.06 12.05
C PRO A 37 13.19 -27.42 12.18
N ALA A 38 12.30 -26.48 11.88
CA ALA A 38 10.85 -26.72 11.89
C ALA A 38 10.40 -27.67 10.76
N SER A 39 11.16 -27.82 9.68
CA SER A 39 10.86 -28.76 8.59
C SER A 39 10.82 -30.22 9.08
N TYR A 40 11.55 -30.56 10.14
CA TYR A 40 11.50 -31.89 10.77
C TYR A 40 10.11 -32.26 11.30
N LEU A 41 9.24 -31.27 11.57
CA LEU A 41 7.86 -31.52 11.99
C LEU A 41 7.05 -32.29 10.93
N GLN A 42 7.46 -32.25 9.65
CA GLN A 42 6.88 -33.07 8.59
C GLN A 42 7.01 -34.58 8.85
N THR A 43 7.98 -35.01 9.67
CA THR A 43 8.19 -36.42 10.04
C THR A 43 7.35 -36.88 11.24
N HIS A 44 6.69 -35.95 11.93
CA HIS A 44 5.98 -36.23 13.17
C HIS A 44 4.50 -36.52 12.92
N ASN A 45 4.07 -37.75 13.18
CA ASN A 45 2.71 -38.24 12.91
C ASN A 45 1.57 -37.42 13.54
N ASN A 46 1.84 -36.62 14.57
CA ASN A 46 0.85 -35.81 15.27
C ASN A 46 1.28 -34.33 15.38
N ALA A 47 1.86 -33.78 14.32
CA ALA A 47 2.15 -32.36 14.19
C ALA A 47 0.98 -31.62 13.52
N HIS A 48 0.60 -30.47 14.07
CA HIS A 48 -0.44 -29.59 13.54
C HIS A 48 0.13 -28.19 13.32
N VAL A 49 -0.18 -27.59 12.18
CA VAL A 49 0.24 -26.22 11.86
C VAL A 49 -1.01 -25.36 11.75
N ALA A 50 -1.16 -24.37 12.64
CA ALA A 50 -2.29 -23.44 12.61
C ALA A 50 -1.80 -22.05 12.20
N LEU A 51 -2.42 -21.52 11.15
CA LEU A 51 -2.00 -20.31 10.44
C LEU A 51 -3.19 -19.39 10.23
N ASP A 52 -2.95 -18.08 10.18
CA ASP A 52 -3.85 -17.17 9.49
C ASP A 52 -3.64 -17.24 7.96
N LEU A 53 -4.56 -16.64 7.21
CA LEU A 53 -4.48 -16.62 5.74
C LEU A 53 -3.20 -15.93 5.24
N SER A 54 -2.74 -14.90 5.94
CA SER A 54 -1.52 -14.16 5.59
C SER A 54 -0.27 -15.03 5.73
N ALA A 55 -0.11 -15.79 6.81
CA ALA A 55 1.01 -16.72 6.96
C ALA A 55 0.88 -17.96 6.03
N ALA A 56 -0.34 -18.30 5.59
CA ALA A 56 -0.58 -19.41 4.69
C ALA A 56 -0.49 -19.04 3.19
N MET A 57 -0.36 -17.75 2.84
CA MET A 57 -0.54 -17.27 1.46
C MET A 57 0.41 -17.87 0.41
N ASN A 58 1.56 -18.38 0.85
CA ASN A 58 2.56 -19.01 -0.01
C ASN A 58 2.43 -20.54 -0.11
N LEU A 59 1.53 -21.15 0.67
CA LEU A 59 1.25 -22.58 0.57
C LEU A 59 0.59 -22.90 -0.77
N THR A 60 0.97 -24.01 -1.38
CA THR A 60 0.48 -24.43 -2.69
C THR A 60 -1.04 -24.58 -2.69
N ARG A 61 -1.66 -25.08 -1.61
CA ARG A 61 -3.12 -25.17 -1.51
C ARG A 61 -3.83 -23.81 -1.49
N ILE A 62 -3.16 -22.74 -1.06
CA ILE A 62 -3.73 -21.39 -1.01
C ILE A 62 -3.43 -20.63 -2.30
N GLN A 63 -2.19 -20.66 -2.75
CA GLN A 63 -1.71 -19.90 -3.90
C GLN A 63 -2.10 -20.54 -5.23
N ARG A 64 -2.12 -21.88 -5.29
CA ARG A 64 -2.30 -22.69 -6.50
C ARG A 64 -3.20 -23.90 -6.21
N PRO A 65 -4.44 -23.68 -5.74
CA PRO A 65 -5.33 -24.75 -5.29
C PRO A 65 -5.60 -25.82 -6.36
N TRP A 66 -5.55 -25.43 -7.64
CA TRP A 66 -5.75 -26.33 -8.78
C TRP A 66 -4.71 -27.46 -8.90
N LEU A 67 -3.55 -27.33 -8.23
CA LEU A 67 -2.55 -28.40 -8.20
C LEU A 67 -2.87 -29.50 -7.18
N VAL A 68 -3.79 -29.24 -6.25
CA VAL A 68 -4.08 -30.15 -5.13
C VAL A 68 -5.54 -30.59 -5.05
N THR A 69 -6.47 -29.86 -5.69
CA THR A 69 -7.89 -30.16 -5.70
C THR A 69 -8.60 -29.47 -6.86
N SER A 70 -9.80 -29.95 -7.21
CA SER A 70 -10.72 -29.21 -8.08
C SER A 70 -11.10 -27.86 -7.50
N CYS A 71 -11.26 -26.87 -8.37
CA CYS A 71 -11.51 -25.48 -7.97
C CYS A 71 -12.86 -24.96 -8.44
N GLU A 72 -13.47 -24.10 -7.61
CA GLU A 72 -14.50 -23.18 -8.08
C GLU A 72 -13.83 -22.02 -8.82
N TRP A 73 -13.80 -22.11 -10.15
CA TRP A 73 -13.11 -21.16 -11.00
C TRP A 73 -13.86 -19.82 -11.09
N ASN A 74 -13.23 -18.77 -10.58
CA ASN A 74 -13.65 -17.38 -10.78
C ASN A 74 -12.59 -16.60 -11.58
N ASP A 75 -12.92 -15.39 -12.04
CA ASP A 75 -12.02 -14.59 -12.88
C ASP A 75 -10.64 -14.34 -12.26
N LYS A 76 -10.59 -14.12 -10.93
CA LYS A 76 -9.34 -13.90 -10.19
C LYS A 76 -8.48 -15.16 -10.21
N LEU A 77 -9.06 -16.32 -9.94
CA LEU A 77 -8.36 -17.59 -9.88
C LEU A 77 -7.87 -18.03 -11.27
N ILE A 78 -8.70 -17.87 -12.31
CA ILE A 78 -8.32 -18.16 -13.69
C ILE A 78 -7.14 -17.27 -14.09
N ARG A 79 -7.23 -15.95 -13.85
CA ARG A 79 -6.13 -15.02 -14.17
C ARG A 79 -4.83 -15.41 -13.46
N SER A 80 -4.92 -15.73 -12.17
CA SER A 80 -3.76 -16.18 -11.39
C SER A 80 -3.13 -17.45 -11.97
N ALA A 81 -3.94 -18.45 -12.31
CA ALA A 81 -3.48 -19.70 -12.91
C ALA A 81 -2.80 -19.51 -14.27
N ILE A 82 -3.36 -18.67 -15.14
CA ILE A 82 -2.80 -18.46 -16.49
C ILE A 82 -1.53 -17.62 -16.46
N VAL A 83 -1.46 -16.60 -15.58
CA VAL A 83 -0.21 -15.85 -15.36
C VAL A 83 0.87 -16.78 -14.82
N TRP A 84 0.53 -17.62 -13.83
CA TRP A 84 1.45 -18.64 -13.30
C TRP A 84 1.92 -19.60 -14.39
N LEU A 85 1.02 -20.13 -15.23
CA LEU A 85 1.38 -21.05 -16.31
C LEU A 85 2.30 -20.37 -17.35
N GLY A 86 2.03 -19.11 -17.70
CA GLY A 86 2.89 -18.31 -18.58
C GLY A 86 4.30 -18.13 -18.01
N GLN A 87 4.40 -17.80 -16.72
CA GLN A 87 5.68 -17.68 -16.02
C GLN A 87 6.44 -19.01 -15.95
N LEU A 88 5.73 -20.11 -15.62
CA LEU A 88 6.32 -21.44 -15.50
C LEU A 88 6.88 -21.94 -16.84
N THR A 89 6.15 -21.71 -17.93
CA THR A 89 6.54 -22.17 -19.27
C THR A 89 7.45 -21.18 -20.01
N GLY A 90 7.60 -19.96 -19.51
CA GLY A 90 8.29 -18.86 -20.21
C GLY A 90 7.56 -18.40 -21.48
N LYS A 91 6.29 -18.75 -21.66
CA LYS A 91 5.50 -18.42 -22.84
C LYS A 91 4.57 -17.23 -22.59
N PRO A 92 4.39 -16.33 -23.56
CA PRO A 92 3.30 -15.36 -23.54
C PRO A 92 1.93 -16.06 -23.46
N ILE A 93 0.96 -15.43 -22.79
CA ILE A 93 -0.39 -15.99 -22.56
C ILE A 93 -1.02 -16.52 -23.87
N LEU A 94 -0.95 -15.75 -24.95
CA LEU A 94 -1.54 -16.13 -26.25
C LEU A 94 -0.85 -17.33 -26.92
N LYS A 95 0.32 -17.78 -26.44
CA LYS A 95 1.07 -18.93 -26.97
C LYS A 95 0.95 -20.19 -26.12
N LEU A 96 0.17 -20.16 -25.03
CA LEU A 96 -0.08 -21.34 -24.22
C LEU A 96 -0.98 -22.32 -24.98
N THR A 97 -0.62 -23.60 -24.95
CA THR A 97 -1.29 -24.67 -25.70
C THR A 97 -2.08 -25.59 -24.77
N ASN A 98 -2.98 -26.42 -25.32
CA ASN A 98 -3.69 -27.44 -24.53
C ASN A 98 -2.72 -28.38 -23.79
N LYS A 99 -1.55 -28.65 -24.38
CA LYS A 99 -0.49 -29.45 -23.75
C LYS A 99 0.01 -28.78 -22.46
N ASP A 100 0.30 -27.48 -22.52
CA ASP A 100 0.78 -26.72 -21.36
C ASP A 100 -0.24 -26.76 -20.20
N TYR A 101 -1.54 -26.63 -20.50
CA TYR A 101 -2.60 -26.72 -19.49
C TYR A 101 -2.70 -28.12 -18.86
N ASN A 102 -2.68 -29.17 -19.70
CA ASN A 102 -2.79 -30.56 -19.24
C ASN A 102 -1.61 -31.01 -18.38
N GLU A 103 -0.38 -30.62 -18.76
CA GLU A 103 0.83 -30.99 -18.02
C GLU A 103 0.96 -30.27 -16.66
N ASN A 104 0.14 -29.24 -16.40
CA ASN A 104 0.28 -28.36 -15.25
C ASN A 104 -1.00 -28.25 -14.41
N GLY A 105 -1.88 -29.25 -14.46
CA GLY A 105 -3.06 -29.34 -13.57
C GLY A 105 -4.19 -28.36 -13.90
N LEU A 106 -4.27 -27.88 -15.14
CA LEU A 106 -5.29 -26.92 -15.60
C LEU A 106 -6.27 -27.52 -16.61
N SER A 107 -6.40 -28.85 -16.66
CA SER A 107 -7.34 -29.53 -17.57
C SER A 107 -8.81 -29.15 -17.33
N GLU A 108 -9.18 -28.79 -16.09
CA GLU A 108 -10.54 -28.31 -15.78
C GLU A 108 -10.89 -27.05 -16.57
N LEU A 109 -9.94 -26.14 -16.77
CA LEU A 109 -10.16 -24.93 -17.58
C LEU A 109 -10.38 -25.28 -19.05
N LEU A 110 -9.70 -26.31 -19.56
CA LEU A 110 -9.94 -26.80 -20.93
C LEU A 110 -11.33 -27.41 -21.06
N ALA A 111 -11.82 -28.11 -20.04
CA ALA A 111 -13.17 -28.66 -20.04
C ALA A 111 -14.24 -27.55 -20.01
N LEU A 112 -14.03 -26.51 -19.21
CA LEU A 112 -14.96 -25.39 -19.06
C LEU A 112 -15.00 -24.48 -20.30
N TYR A 113 -13.84 -24.20 -20.92
CA TYR A 113 -13.73 -23.24 -22.02
C TYR A 113 -13.52 -23.90 -23.39
N GLY A 114 -13.42 -25.22 -23.44
CA GLY A 114 -13.21 -26.03 -24.65
C GLY A 114 -11.78 -26.06 -25.19
N SER A 115 -10.99 -25.00 -25.00
CA SER A 115 -9.60 -24.94 -25.47
C SER A 115 -8.76 -23.93 -24.71
N ALA A 116 -7.44 -24.11 -24.74
CA ALA A 116 -6.48 -23.13 -24.22
C ALA A 116 -6.63 -21.79 -24.94
N TYR A 117 -6.91 -21.81 -26.25
CA TYR A 117 -7.12 -20.60 -27.05
C TYR A 117 -8.21 -19.70 -26.46
N ASN A 118 -9.37 -20.27 -26.09
CA ASN A 118 -10.49 -19.51 -25.53
C ASN A 118 -10.14 -18.91 -24.16
N VAL A 119 -9.46 -19.68 -23.30
CA VAL A 119 -9.00 -19.17 -21.99
C VAL A 119 -7.97 -18.05 -22.17
N ASN A 120 -7.00 -18.25 -23.07
CA ASN A 120 -5.92 -17.29 -23.33
C ASN A 120 -6.47 -15.96 -23.83
N ILE A 121 -7.42 -15.98 -24.79
CA ILE A 121 -8.02 -14.75 -25.33
C ILE A 121 -8.82 -14.02 -24.25
N LYS A 122 -9.59 -14.74 -23.42
CA LYS A 122 -10.31 -14.13 -22.29
C LYS A 122 -9.33 -13.41 -21.36
N ILE A 123 -8.29 -14.10 -20.88
CA ILE A 123 -7.36 -13.52 -19.91
C ILE A 123 -6.51 -12.42 -20.54
N PHE A 124 -6.13 -12.53 -21.81
CA PHE A 124 -5.45 -11.47 -22.53
C PHE A 124 -6.31 -10.20 -22.60
N ASN A 125 -7.60 -10.33 -22.97
CA ASN A 125 -8.52 -9.19 -23.02
C ASN A 125 -8.73 -8.61 -21.62
N ASP A 126 -8.92 -9.45 -20.59
CA ASP A 126 -9.06 -9.00 -19.20
C ASP A 126 -7.87 -8.13 -18.76
N LEU A 127 -6.64 -8.50 -19.12
CA LEU A 127 -5.43 -7.73 -18.83
C LEU A 127 -5.32 -6.48 -19.71
N GLN A 128 -5.63 -6.59 -21.00
CA GLN A 128 -5.56 -5.47 -21.93
C GLN A 128 -6.55 -4.36 -21.56
N HIS A 129 -7.72 -4.73 -21.01
CA HIS A 129 -8.75 -3.81 -20.53
C HIS A 129 -8.37 -3.07 -19.24
N THR A 130 -7.34 -3.49 -18.50
CA THR A 130 -6.83 -2.71 -17.35
C THR A 130 -5.88 -1.60 -17.76
N ILE A 131 -5.34 -1.64 -18.98
CA ILE A 131 -4.35 -0.68 -19.47
C ILE A 131 -5.06 0.52 -20.06
N THR A 132 -4.85 1.71 -19.47
CA THR A 132 -5.42 2.96 -19.97
C THR A 132 -4.42 4.10 -19.89
N GLY A 133 -4.45 4.98 -20.89
CA GLY A 133 -3.80 6.30 -20.82
C GLY A 133 -4.68 7.37 -20.19
N TRP A 134 -5.93 7.04 -19.82
CA TRP A 134 -6.95 7.94 -19.28
C TRP A 134 -7.43 7.43 -17.91
N PRO A 135 -6.63 7.61 -16.84
CA PRO A 135 -6.94 7.08 -15.51
C PRO A 135 -8.21 7.68 -14.90
N GLY A 136 -8.59 8.90 -15.28
CA GLY A 136 -9.86 9.52 -14.91
C GLY A 136 -11.00 9.27 -15.90
N GLY A 137 -10.81 8.37 -16.88
CA GLY A 137 -11.76 8.07 -17.95
C GLY A 137 -11.69 9.07 -19.12
N LYS A 138 -11.86 8.57 -20.34
CA LYS A 138 -11.76 9.37 -21.57
C LYS A 138 -13.12 9.97 -21.93
N PRO A 139 -13.30 11.31 -21.94
CA PRO A 139 -14.57 11.91 -22.34
C PRO A 139 -14.85 11.66 -23.83
N ASN A 140 -16.13 11.56 -24.19
CA ASN A 140 -16.62 11.40 -25.57
C ASN A 140 -16.06 10.15 -26.30
N ALA A 141 -15.69 9.12 -25.56
CA ALA A 141 -15.24 7.84 -26.11
C ALA A 141 -16.02 6.70 -25.46
N ASP A 142 -16.11 5.58 -26.18
CA ASP A 142 -16.62 4.33 -25.62
C ASP A 142 -15.70 3.86 -24.48
N ASP A 143 -16.34 3.50 -23.36
CA ASP A 143 -15.74 3.05 -22.12
C ASP A 143 -16.17 1.63 -21.72
N THR A 144 -16.88 0.91 -22.60
CA THR A 144 -17.35 -0.47 -22.38
C THR A 144 -16.29 -1.41 -21.80
N TYR A 145 -15.03 -1.27 -22.25
CA TYR A 145 -13.90 -2.09 -21.83
C TYR A 145 -12.76 -1.29 -21.17
N ARG A 146 -13.06 -0.08 -20.68
CA ARG A 146 -12.06 0.76 -20.01
C ARG A 146 -12.17 0.59 -18.49
N PRO A 147 -11.06 0.71 -17.76
CA PRO A 147 -11.07 0.53 -16.32
C PRO A 147 -11.83 1.66 -15.61
N GLU A 148 -11.87 2.85 -16.20
CA GLU A 148 -12.57 4.02 -15.68
C GLU A 148 -13.58 4.60 -16.69
N ARG A 149 -14.75 4.96 -16.18
CA ARG A 149 -15.90 5.50 -16.92
C ARG A 149 -15.64 6.90 -17.46
N ALA A 150 -16.19 7.22 -18.61
CA ALA A 150 -16.04 8.52 -19.27
C ALA A 150 -16.74 9.67 -18.51
N LYS A 151 -17.84 9.40 -17.81
CA LYS A 151 -18.66 10.41 -17.11
C LYS A 151 -18.74 10.17 -15.60
N PRO A 152 -18.65 11.21 -14.75
CA PRO A 152 -18.54 12.63 -15.10
C PRO A 152 -17.14 13.03 -15.58
N TYR A 153 -17.05 14.17 -16.26
CA TYR A 153 -15.79 14.82 -16.65
C TYR A 153 -15.94 16.35 -16.54
N PRO A 154 -15.02 17.07 -15.87
CA PRO A 154 -13.87 16.55 -15.12
C PRO A 154 -14.32 15.77 -13.87
N LYS A 155 -13.41 14.93 -13.33
CA LYS A 155 -13.63 14.24 -12.06
C LYS A 155 -12.87 14.96 -10.95
N ARG A 156 -13.51 15.11 -9.79
CA ARG A 156 -12.85 15.22 -8.49
C ARG A 156 -12.19 13.89 -8.13
N VAL A 157 -10.90 13.92 -7.89
CA VAL A 157 -10.06 12.76 -7.55
C VAL A 157 -9.28 13.09 -6.30
N ILE A 158 -9.26 12.18 -5.33
CA ILE A 158 -8.39 12.28 -4.15
C ILE A 158 -7.42 11.10 -4.15
N ILE A 159 -6.15 11.41 -3.92
CA ILE A 159 -5.07 10.43 -3.76
C ILE A 159 -4.66 10.47 -2.30
N PHE A 160 -4.91 9.39 -1.57
CA PHE A 160 -4.41 9.21 -0.20
C PHE A 160 -2.98 8.66 -0.27
N SER A 161 -2.07 9.39 0.34
CA SER A 161 -0.65 9.12 0.42
C SER A 161 -0.31 8.85 1.88
N PRO A 162 0.02 7.60 2.27
CA PRO A 162 0.34 7.29 3.66
C PRO A 162 1.44 8.19 4.20
N HIS A 163 2.53 8.35 3.46
CA HIS A 163 3.60 9.30 3.75
C HIS A 163 3.71 10.38 2.65
N PRO A 164 4.32 11.55 2.95
CA PRO A 164 4.62 12.62 1.98
C PRO A 164 5.64 12.31 0.87
N ASP A 165 5.37 11.28 0.04
CA ASP A 165 6.18 10.81 -1.10
C ASP A 165 5.53 9.63 -1.84
N ASP A 166 4.71 8.83 -1.14
CA ASP A 166 4.08 7.63 -1.68
C ASP A 166 3.21 7.90 -2.93
N ASP A 167 2.54 9.05 -3.00
CA ASP A 167 1.79 9.53 -4.16
C ASP A 167 2.65 9.60 -5.42
N VAL A 168 3.85 10.17 -5.30
CA VAL A 168 4.80 10.34 -6.40
C VAL A 168 5.46 9.01 -6.75
N ILE A 169 5.94 8.26 -5.76
CA ILE A 169 6.67 7.00 -5.96
C ILE A 169 5.76 5.94 -6.56
N SER A 170 4.54 5.82 -6.05
CA SER A 170 3.62 4.72 -6.41
C SER A 170 2.81 5.04 -7.66
N MET A 171 2.39 6.30 -7.83
CA MET A 171 1.45 6.66 -8.90
C MET A 171 1.70 8.02 -9.55
N GLY A 172 2.91 8.58 -9.48
CA GLY A 172 3.23 9.89 -10.04
C GLY A 172 2.90 10.04 -11.53
N GLY A 173 3.08 8.99 -12.33
CA GLY A 173 2.67 8.97 -13.74
C GLY A 173 1.15 9.08 -13.93
N THR A 174 0.38 8.36 -13.11
CA THR A 174 -1.09 8.41 -13.09
C THR A 174 -1.59 9.77 -12.61
N LEU A 175 -1.04 10.28 -11.50
CA LEU A 175 -1.32 11.60 -10.95
C LEU A 175 -1.12 12.69 -12.01
N ARG A 176 0.04 12.69 -12.68
CA ARG A 176 0.32 13.66 -13.74
C ARG A 176 -0.68 13.56 -14.89
N ARG A 177 -1.06 12.34 -15.31
CA ARG A 177 -2.08 12.15 -16.35
C ARG A 177 -3.43 12.71 -15.95
N LEU A 178 -3.85 12.53 -14.70
CA LEU A 178 -5.11 13.11 -14.19
C LEU A 178 -5.10 14.64 -14.30
N VAL A 179 -3.99 15.29 -13.91
CA VAL A 179 -3.87 16.75 -13.99
C VAL A 179 -3.80 17.24 -15.46
N GLU A 180 -2.99 16.58 -16.31
CA GLU A 180 -2.91 16.90 -17.75
C GLU A 180 -4.28 16.78 -18.42
N GLN A 181 -5.08 15.80 -18.01
CA GLN A 181 -6.45 15.55 -18.46
C GLN A 181 -7.49 16.42 -17.75
N LYS A 182 -7.08 17.46 -17.03
CA LYS A 182 -7.94 18.49 -16.43
C LYS A 182 -8.93 17.97 -15.39
N HIS A 183 -8.62 16.84 -14.74
CA HIS A 183 -9.33 16.43 -13.53
C HIS A 183 -8.98 17.36 -12.36
N GLU A 184 -9.91 17.46 -11.42
CA GLU A 184 -9.68 18.14 -10.15
C GLU A 184 -9.00 17.16 -9.20
N VAL A 185 -7.67 17.27 -9.06
CA VAL A 185 -6.85 16.35 -8.28
C VAL A 185 -6.53 16.95 -6.93
N HIS A 186 -6.77 16.17 -5.87
CA HIS A 186 -6.40 16.43 -4.49
C HIS A 186 -5.40 15.35 -4.05
N VAL A 187 -4.42 15.74 -3.25
CA VAL A 187 -3.52 14.78 -2.57
C VAL A 187 -3.68 14.97 -1.07
N ALA A 188 -3.94 13.88 -0.37
CA ALA A 188 -4.11 13.84 1.07
C ALA A 188 -2.97 13.03 1.69
N TYR A 189 -2.06 13.73 2.36
CA TYR A 189 -0.96 13.14 3.10
C TYR A 189 -1.46 12.77 4.49
N GLU A 190 -1.55 11.47 4.74
CA GLU A 190 -2.20 10.93 5.94
C GLU A 190 -1.31 11.08 7.17
N THR A 191 0.00 10.85 7.03
CA THR A 191 0.97 11.03 8.11
C THR A 191 1.92 12.20 7.83
N SER A 192 2.55 12.71 8.89
CA SER A 192 3.53 13.80 8.77
C SER A 192 4.87 13.35 8.17
N GLY A 193 5.16 12.05 8.19
CA GLY A 193 6.45 11.49 7.76
C GLY A 193 7.65 11.96 8.58
N ASN A 194 7.43 12.61 9.72
CA ASN A 194 8.48 13.26 10.52
C ASN A 194 9.52 12.27 11.09
N ILE A 195 9.14 11.03 11.35
CA ILE A 195 10.03 9.99 11.90
C ILE A 195 11.17 9.64 10.92
N ALA A 196 10.95 9.80 9.61
CA ALA A 196 11.92 9.42 8.58
C ALA A 196 12.95 10.52 8.24
N VAL A 197 12.77 11.74 8.76
CA VAL A 197 13.66 12.86 8.46
C VAL A 197 14.87 12.84 9.38
N GLY A 198 16.07 12.92 8.81
CA GLY A 198 17.33 12.98 9.55
C GLY A 198 17.49 14.30 10.33
N ASP A 199 18.27 14.24 11.41
CA ASP A 199 18.53 15.40 12.28
C ASP A 199 19.35 16.48 11.55
N GLU A 200 20.20 16.07 10.60
CA GLU A 200 21.01 16.96 9.77
C GLU A 200 20.15 17.88 8.90
N GLU A 201 18.99 17.42 8.45
CA GLU A 201 18.05 18.23 7.68
C GLU A 201 17.45 19.32 8.57
N VAL A 202 17.09 19.00 9.81
CA VAL A 202 16.62 19.99 10.79
C VAL A 202 17.68 21.06 11.01
N VAL A 203 18.94 20.66 11.22
CA VAL A 203 20.06 21.60 11.36
C VAL A 203 20.20 22.49 10.13
N ARG A 204 20.14 21.92 8.93
CA ARG A 204 20.26 22.66 7.66
C ARG A 204 19.17 23.71 7.51
N PHE A 205 17.91 23.36 7.77
CA PHE A 205 16.78 24.29 7.68
C PHE A 205 16.82 25.35 8.79
N MET A 206 17.23 24.99 10.00
CA MET A 206 17.39 25.96 11.09
C MET A 206 18.50 26.97 10.82
N HIS A 207 19.62 26.55 10.21
CA HIS A 207 20.64 27.50 9.70
C HIS A 207 20.06 28.47 8.69
N PHE A 208 19.25 27.97 7.75
CA PHE A 208 18.62 28.80 6.73
C PHE A 208 17.65 29.83 7.35
N ILE A 209 16.76 29.39 8.26
CA ILE A 209 15.78 30.27 8.91
C ILE A 209 16.48 31.32 9.76
N ASN A 210 17.48 30.94 10.56
CA ASN A 210 18.24 31.88 11.36
C ASN A 210 19.06 32.86 10.50
N GLY A 211 19.69 32.37 9.43
CA GLY A 211 20.38 33.23 8.45
C GLY A 211 19.44 34.21 7.75
N PHE A 212 18.22 33.77 7.41
CA PHE A 212 17.18 34.65 6.85
C PHE A 212 16.79 35.75 7.85
N ASN A 213 16.58 35.41 9.13
CA ASN A 213 16.31 36.38 10.20
C ASN A 213 17.44 37.42 10.34
N GLN A 214 18.70 36.98 10.25
CA GLN A 214 19.87 37.86 10.30
C GLN A 214 19.93 38.83 9.11
N LEU A 215 19.65 38.34 7.90
CA LEU A 215 19.76 39.13 6.67
C LEU A 215 18.61 40.11 6.47
N PHE A 216 17.38 39.70 6.77
CA PHE A 216 16.17 40.44 6.38
C PHE A 216 15.39 41.04 7.56
N ASN A 217 15.72 40.65 8.79
CA ASN A 217 15.03 41.11 9.99
C ASN A 217 16.01 41.53 11.11
N ASN A 218 17.28 41.78 10.78
CA ASN A 218 18.34 42.21 11.71
C ASN A 218 18.45 41.38 12.99
N SER A 219 18.09 40.10 12.94
CA SER A 219 18.01 39.20 14.11
C SER A 219 17.00 39.64 15.18
N GLU A 220 16.02 40.47 14.86
CA GLU A 220 15.04 41.00 15.82
C GLU A 220 14.03 39.93 16.27
N ASP A 221 13.79 38.89 15.46
CA ASP A 221 12.95 37.77 15.88
C ASP A 221 13.68 36.90 16.91
N LEU A 222 13.36 37.13 18.18
CA LEU A 222 13.94 36.40 19.31
C LEU A 222 13.52 34.93 19.33
N VAL A 223 12.32 34.60 18.83
CA VAL A 223 11.82 33.22 18.82
C VAL A 223 12.69 32.35 17.91
N ILE A 224 13.04 32.85 16.73
CA ILE A 224 13.95 32.16 15.81
C ILE A 224 15.32 31.95 16.46
N ASN A 225 15.88 32.99 17.09
CA ASN A 225 17.20 32.92 17.71
C ASN A 225 17.24 31.90 18.87
N GLU A 226 16.24 31.94 19.75
CA GLU A 226 16.12 31.04 20.90
C GLU A 226 15.91 29.60 20.44
N LYS A 227 14.99 29.35 19.50
CA LYS A 227 14.73 28.00 18.97
C LYS A 227 15.94 27.44 18.24
N TYR A 228 16.67 28.27 17.50
CA TYR A 228 17.92 27.87 16.85
C TYR A 228 18.95 27.35 17.86
N ILE A 229 19.16 28.08 18.97
CA ILE A 229 20.09 27.67 20.02
C ILE A 229 19.60 26.39 20.72
N GLU A 230 18.31 26.35 21.09
CA GLU A 230 17.67 25.21 21.76
C GLU A 230 17.84 23.91 20.95
N ILE A 231 17.44 23.92 19.68
CA ILE A 231 17.49 22.74 18.81
C ILE A 231 18.94 22.31 18.57
N ARG A 232 19.87 23.26 18.37
CA ARG A 232 21.29 22.96 18.19
C ARG A 232 21.90 22.30 19.42
N ASN A 233 21.55 22.75 20.61
CA ASN A 233 22.03 22.16 21.86
C ASN A 233 21.44 20.77 22.05
N PHE A 234 20.13 20.62 21.86
CA PHE A 234 19.46 19.32 21.96
C PHE A 234 20.09 18.29 21.02
N LEU A 235 20.22 18.61 19.72
CA LEU A 235 20.76 17.67 18.72
C LEU A 235 22.25 17.35 18.95
N LYS A 236 23.00 18.23 19.62
CA LYS A 236 24.41 17.97 19.97
C LYS A 236 24.54 16.97 21.12
N GLU A 237 23.58 16.95 22.05
CA GLU A 237 23.57 16.07 23.21
C GLU A 237 22.84 14.74 22.96
N LYS A 238 21.94 14.72 21.97
CA LYS A 238 21.15 13.57 21.55
C LYS A 238 22.05 12.39 21.15
N LYS A 239 21.69 11.19 21.61
CA LYS A 239 22.34 9.91 21.25
C LYS A 239 21.46 9.08 20.33
N ASP A 240 22.08 8.09 19.68
CA ASP A 240 21.36 7.11 18.87
C ASP A 240 20.27 6.40 19.68
N GLY A 241 19.03 6.49 19.23
CA GLY A 241 17.86 5.91 19.89
C GLY A 241 17.12 6.86 20.86
N ASP A 242 17.66 8.04 21.16
CA ASP A 242 16.93 9.06 21.90
C ASP A 242 15.75 9.58 21.07
N MET A 243 14.63 9.86 21.74
CA MET A 243 13.43 10.39 21.09
C MET A 243 13.61 11.86 20.76
N ASP A 244 13.03 12.27 19.63
CA ASP A 244 12.96 13.69 19.26
C ASP A 244 11.97 14.45 20.15
N SER A 245 12.28 15.72 20.41
CA SER A 245 11.33 16.64 21.03
C SER A 245 10.16 16.92 20.08
N ARG A 246 9.03 17.39 20.63
CA ARG A 246 7.85 17.75 19.82
C ARG A 246 8.18 18.83 18.79
N ASP A 247 9.05 19.77 19.12
CA ASP A 247 9.48 20.84 18.21
C ASP A 247 10.29 20.29 17.04
N ILE A 248 11.21 19.35 17.30
CA ILE A 248 12.00 18.70 16.25
C ILE A 248 11.09 17.89 15.33
N LEU A 249 10.17 17.10 15.88
CA LEU A 249 9.18 16.36 15.08
C LEU A 249 8.30 17.30 14.24
N THR A 250 7.96 18.47 14.78
CA THR A 250 7.19 19.49 14.05
C THR A 250 7.99 20.07 12.89
N ILE A 251 9.27 20.37 13.09
CA ILE A 251 10.16 20.88 12.03
C ILE A 251 10.40 19.81 10.96
N LYS A 252 10.68 18.57 11.37
CA LYS A 252 10.81 17.41 10.45
C LYS A 252 9.56 17.24 9.60
N GLY A 253 8.38 17.29 10.21
CA GLY A 253 7.12 17.29 9.48
C GLY A 253 7.02 18.47 8.51
N LEU A 254 7.37 19.69 8.93
CA LEU A 254 7.34 20.88 8.07
C LEU A 254 8.25 20.75 6.83
N ILE A 255 9.42 20.14 6.98
CA ILE A 255 10.33 19.84 5.86
C ILE A 255 9.63 18.95 4.82
N ARG A 256 9.07 17.81 5.27
CA ARG A 256 8.31 16.88 4.42
C ARG A 256 7.10 17.55 3.75
N ARG A 257 6.40 18.45 4.45
CA ARG A 257 5.31 19.24 3.85
C ARG A 257 5.80 20.17 2.76
N GLY A 258 6.99 20.78 2.92
CA GLY A 258 7.62 21.60 1.90
C GLY A 258 7.94 20.79 0.63
N GLU A 259 8.49 19.59 0.79
CA GLU A 259 8.78 18.65 -0.29
C GLU A 259 7.49 18.24 -1.03
N ALA A 260 6.47 17.80 -0.29
CA ALA A 260 5.17 17.43 -0.83
C ALA A 260 4.48 18.57 -1.59
N ARG A 261 4.49 19.80 -1.04
CA ARG A 261 3.96 20.98 -1.74
C ARG A 261 4.72 21.29 -3.03
N THR A 262 6.04 21.09 -3.02
CA THR A 262 6.87 21.26 -4.22
C THR A 262 6.52 20.23 -5.29
N ALA A 263 6.34 18.96 -4.90
CA ALA A 263 5.91 17.90 -5.81
C ALA A 263 4.51 18.15 -6.40
N CYS A 264 3.56 18.62 -5.58
CA CYS A 264 2.24 19.01 -6.04
C CYS A 264 2.29 20.19 -7.02
N THR A 265 3.05 21.24 -6.69
CA THR A 265 3.21 22.43 -7.55
C THR A 265 3.86 22.06 -8.88
N TYR A 266 4.87 21.18 -8.88
CA TYR A 266 5.49 20.66 -10.11
C TYR A 266 4.46 19.97 -11.02
N ASN A 267 3.47 19.29 -10.45
CA ASN A 267 2.39 18.65 -11.18
C ASN A 267 1.20 19.59 -11.51
N ASN A 268 1.28 20.89 -11.19
CA ASN A 268 0.18 21.86 -11.30
C ASN A 268 -1.04 21.55 -10.44
N ILE A 269 -0.82 20.94 -9.26
CA ILE A 269 -1.85 20.80 -8.24
C ILE A 269 -1.82 22.05 -7.36
N PRO A 270 -2.93 22.80 -7.22
CA PRO A 270 -3.00 23.96 -6.34
C PRO A 270 -2.73 23.60 -4.88
N LEU A 271 -2.12 24.52 -4.12
CA LEU A 271 -1.72 24.27 -2.73
C LEU A 271 -2.93 24.05 -1.80
N GLU A 272 -4.08 24.65 -2.11
CA GLU A 272 -5.34 24.42 -1.41
C GLU A 272 -5.91 23.00 -1.61
N ARG A 273 -5.36 22.23 -2.56
CA ARG A 273 -5.69 20.82 -2.78
C ARG A 273 -4.63 19.85 -2.24
N CYS A 274 -3.65 20.37 -1.50
CA CYS A 274 -2.65 19.60 -0.78
C CYS A 274 -3.05 19.51 0.70
N HIS A 275 -3.60 18.37 1.11
CA HIS A 275 -4.16 18.16 2.44
C HIS A 275 -3.14 17.43 3.31
N PHE A 276 -2.93 17.92 4.54
CA PHE A 276 -2.07 17.27 5.53
C PHE A 276 -2.96 16.89 6.72
N LEU A 277 -3.17 15.60 6.92
CA LEU A 277 -4.17 15.10 7.87
C LEU A 277 -3.62 14.88 9.27
N ASP A 278 -2.30 14.64 9.38
CA ASP A 278 -1.61 14.38 10.63
C ASP A 278 -2.34 13.34 11.49
N LEU A 279 -2.65 12.18 10.91
CA LEU A 279 -3.50 11.17 11.55
C LEU A 279 -2.94 10.81 12.94
N PRO A 280 -3.74 10.96 14.02
CA PRO A 280 -3.31 10.78 15.40
C PRO A 280 -2.55 9.49 15.71
N PHE A 281 -2.85 8.38 15.02
CA PHE A 281 -2.16 7.11 15.25
C PHE A 281 -0.65 7.20 15.01
N TYR A 282 -0.20 8.08 14.11
CA TYR A 282 1.19 8.27 13.73
C TYR A 282 1.93 9.29 14.60
N GLU A 283 1.21 10.23 15.21
CA GLU A 283 1.76 11.38 15.94
C GLU A 283 2.26 11.03 17.36
N THR A 284 2.89 9.87 17.52
CA THR A 284 3.38 9.34 18.82
C THR A 284 4.79 9.80 19.17
N GLY A 285 5.58 10.21 18.17
CA GLY A 285 7.02 10.46 18.30
C GLY A 285 7.85 9.18 18.49
N LYS A 286 7.27 7.99 18.31
CA LYS A 286 7.91 6.69 18.47
C LYS A 286 7.87 5.90 17.16
N ILE A 287 8.84 5.00 16.98
CA ILE A 287 8.84 4.04 15.86
C ILE A 287 7.56 3.18 15.87
N GLN A 288 7.11 2.80 17.06
CA GLN A 288 5.84 2.12 17.27
C GLN A 288 4.69 3.15 17.30
N LYS A 289 3.73 2.96 16.40
CA LYS A 289 2.53 3.78 16.25
C LYS A 289 1.43 3.28 17.18
N ASN A 290 0.45 4.13 17.44
CA ASN A 290 -0.76 3.72 18.14
C ASN A 290 -1.65 2.88 17.19
N PRO A 291 -2.58 2.07 17.73
CA PRO A 291 -3.69 1.56 16.95
C PRO A 291 -4.51 2.71 16.36
N ILE A 292 -5.12 2.46 15.19
CA ILE A 292 -6.10 3.37 14.61
C ILE A 292 -7.27 3.63 15.57
N SER A 293 -7.78 4.86 15.57
CA SER A 293 -8.89 5.31 16.39
C SER A 293 -10.00 5.95 15.56
N GLU A 294 -11.15 6.18 16.18
CA GLU A 294 -12.28 6.91 15.55
C GLU A 294 -11.88 8.34 15.14
N ALA A 295 -10.93 8.96 15.85
CA ALA A 295 -10.45 10.29 15.51
C ALA A 295 -9.72 10.32 14.16
N ASP A 296 -8.94 9.27 13.85
CA ASP A 296 -8.27 9.13 12.55
C ASP A 296 -9.30 9.03 11.42
N VAL A 297 -10.31 8.18 11.62
CA VAL A 297 -11.38 7.93 10.65
C VAL A 297 -12.20 9.21 10.40
N GLU A 298 -12.53 9.96 11.44
CA GLU A 298 -13.35 11.17 11.30
C GLU A 298 -12.60 12.30 10.57
N ILE A 299 -11.27 12.41 10.71
CA ILE A 299 -10.45 13.34 9.92
C ILE A 299 -10.57 13.03 8.42
N VAL A 300 -10.35 11.76 8.05
CA VAL A 300 -10.47 11.30 6.66
C VAL A 300 -11.89 11.53 6.13
N ARG A 301 -12.89 11.18 6.94
CA ARG A 301 -14.30 11.33 6.61
C ARG A 301 -14.70 12.77 6.34
N ASN A 302 -14.23 13.71 7.15
CA ASN A 302 -14.50 15.13 6.96
C ASN A 302 -13.96 15.63 5.62
N LEU A 303 -12.75 15.20 5.24
CA LEU A 303 -12.18 15.52 3.94
C LEU A 303 -13.01 14.91 2.79
N LEU A 304 -13.44 13.65 2.92
CA LEU A 304 -14.30 13.01 1.93
C LEU A 304 -15.64 13.75 1.77
N ARG A 305 -16.24 14.24 2.87
CA ARG A 305 -17.48 15.05 2.85
C ARG A 305 -17.30 16.41 2.20
N GLU A 306 -16.12 17.02 2.35
CA GLU A 306 -15.78 18.27 1.69
C GLU A 306 -15.63 18.07 0.18
N ILE A 307 -14.81 17.10 -0.24
CA ILE A 307 -14.45 16.90 -1.66
C ILE A 307 -15.56 16.16 -2.43
N LYS A 308 -16.22 15.19 -1.81
CA LYS A 308 -17.16 14.25 -2.46
C LYS A 308 -16.56 13.67 -3.75
N PRO A 309 -15.43 12.94 -3.68
CA PRO A 309 -14.68 12.52 -4.85
C PRO A 309 -15.47 11.56 -5.74
N HIS A 310 -15.16 11.52 -7.04
CA HIS A 310 -15.65 10.49 -7.95
C HIS A 310 -14.68 9.31 -8.10
N GLN A 311 -13.43 9.51 -7.66
CA GLN A 311 -12.37 8.53 -7.68
C GLN A 311 -11.47 8.76 -6.47
N ILE A 312 -11.18 7.69 -5.74
CA ILE A 312 -10.27 7.65 -4.59
C ILE A 312 -9.15 6.71 -4.97
N PHE A 313 -7.90 7.10 -4.70
CA PHE A 313 -6.76 6.20 -4.74
C PHE A 313 -6.23 6.01 -3.33
N VAL A 314 -5.97 4.77 -2.94
CA VAL A 314 -5.37 4.37 -1.66
C VAL A 314 -4.18 3.44 -1.90
N ALA A 315 -3.33 3.28 -0.90
CA ALA A 315 -2.19 2.36 -0.98
C ALA A 315 -2.67 0.90 -1.10
N GLY A 316 -2.20 0.20 -2.14
CA GLY A 316 -2.50 -1.23 -2.36
C GLY A 316 -1.51 -2.19 -1.70
N ASP A 317 -0.32 -1.70 -1.31
CA ASP A 317 0.70 -2.49 -0.63
C ASP A 317 0.44 -2.50 0.88
N LEU A 318 -0.29 -3.51 1.33
CA LEU A 318 -0.60 -3.72 2.75
C LEU A 318 0.51 -4.47 3.50
N ALA A 319 1.65 -4.73 2.84
CA ALA A 319 2.82 -5.45 3.34
C ALA A 319 3.99 -4.50 3.66
N ASP A 320 3.72 -3.21 3.86
CA ASP A 320 4.72 -2.25 4.34
C ASP A 320 5.39 -2.77 5.64
N PRO A 321 6.73 -2.82 5.72
CA PRO A 321 7.48 -3.27 6.91
C PRO A 321 7.05 -2.60 8.23
N HIS A 322 6.47 -1.40 8.16
CA HIS A 322 6.02 -0.64 9.31
C HIS A 322 4.51 -0.65 9.53
N GLY A 323 3.73 -1.26 8.63
CA GLY A 323 2.28 -1.39 8.70
C GLY A 323 1.50 -0.09 8.53
N THR A 324 2.16 1.04 8.27
CA THR A 324 1.51 2.35 8.19
C THR A 324 0.54 2.39 7.01
N HIS A 325 0.93 1.84 5.85
CA HIS A 325 0.10 1.85 4.64
C HIS A 325 -1.24 1.14 4.84
N ARG A 326 -1.23 0.02 5.58
CA ARG A 326 -2.44 -0.72 5.93
C ARG A 326 -3.35 0.11 6.82
N VAL A 327 -2.81 0.70 7.89
CA VAL A 327 -3.59 1.52 8.82
C VAL A 327 -4.24 2.72 8.13
N CYS A 328 -3.49 3.41 7.28
CA CYS A 328 -4.00 4.49 6.43
C CYS A 328 -5.15 4.02 5.52
N THR A 329 -4.94 2.92 4.79
CA THR A 329 -5.97 2.34 3.91
C THR A 329 -7.23 1.93 4.68
N ASP A 330 -7.06 1.32 5.86
CA ASP A 330 -8.16 0.94 6.74
C ASP A 330 -8.93 2.17 7.24
N ALA A 331 -8.26 3.30 7.50
CA ALA A 331 -8.91 4.56 7.87
C ALA A 331 -9.82 5.09 6.75
N VAL A 332 -9.35 5.04 5.50
CA VAL A 332 -10.12 5.45 4.33
C VAL A 332 -11.33 4.54 4.11
N PHE A 333 -11.16 3.21 4.21
CA PHE A 333 -12.28 2.27 4.08
C PHE A 333 -13.30 2.42 5.20
N ALA A 334 -12.86 2.58 6.46
CA ALA A 334 -13.76 2.84 7.57
C ALA A 334 -14.57 4.13 7.36
N ALA A 335 -13.93 5.21 6.88
CA ALA A 335 -14.62 6.46 6.59
C ALA A 335 -15.67 6.31 5.48
N VAL A 336 -15.35 5.54 4.44
CA VAL A 336 -16.29 5.25 3.33
C VAL A 336 -17.46 4.39 3.81
N ASP A 337 -17.21 3.39 4.64
CA ASP A 337 -18.27 2.52 5.19
C ASP A 337 -19.24 3.33 6.06
N LEU A 338 -18.74 4.24 6.91
CA LEU A 338 -19.59 5.15 7.69
C LEU A 338 -20.44 6.08 6.79
N GLU A 339 -19.87 6.63 5.72
CA GLU A 339 -20.63 7.43 4.75
C GLU A 339 -21.69 6.60 4.01
N LYS A 340 -21.42 5.32 3.76
CA LYS A 340 -22.36 4.39 3.13
C LYS A 340 -23.52 4.06 4.08
N GLU A 341 -23.25 3.83 5.35
CA GLU A 341 -24.25 3.61 6.39
C GLU A 341 -25.19 4.82 6.55
N GLU A 342 -24.65 6.04 6.43
CA GLU A 342 -25.45 7.28 6.41
C GLU A 342 -26.19 7.55 5.09
N GLY A 343 -26.01 6.68 4.08
CA GLY A 343 -26.68 6.81 2.78
C GLY A 343 -26.16 7.94 1.92
N ALA A 344 -24.87 8.28 2.03
CA ALA A 344 -24.24 9.35 1.26
C ALA A 344 -24.40 9.14 -0.26
N LYS A 345 -25.20 10.00 -0.89
CA LYS A 345 -25.56 9.86 -2.32
C LYS A 345 -24.36 9.96 -3.27
N TRP A 346 -23.32 10.70 -2.89
CA TRP A 346 -22.14 10.92 -3.73
C TRP A 346 -21.32 9.64 -3.95
N LEU A 347 -21.38 8.68 -3.00
CA LEU A 347 -20.69 7.39 -3.12
C LEU A 347 -21.17 6.56 -4.32
N LYS A 348 -22.42 6.75 -4.78
CA LYS A 348 -22.95 6.07 -5.97
C LYS A 348 -22.11 6.34 -7.22
N ASP A 349 -21.54 7.53 -7.28
CA ASP A 349 -20.68 7.99 -8.36
C ASP A 349 -19.21 8.03 -7.94
N CYS A 350 -18.79 7.29 -6.90
CA CYS A 350 -17.40 7.18 -6.46
C CYS A 350 -16.84 5.78 -6.74
N ARG A 351 -15.58 5.71 -7.21
CA ARG A 351 -14.81 4.46 -7.31
C ARG A 351 -13.56 4.57 -6.44
N ILE A 352 -13.15 3.44 -5.85
CA ILE A 352 -11.94 3.32 -5.02
C ILE A 352 -11.04 2.30 -5.67
#